data_AF-A0A6P6H6F8-F1
#
_entry.id   AF-A0A6P6H6F8-F1
#
_cell.length_a   1.000
_cell.length_b   1.000
_cell.length_c   1.000
_cell.angle_alpha   90.00
_cell.angle_beta   90.00
_cell.angle_gamma   90.00
#
_symmetry.space_group_name_H-M   'P 1'
#
loop_
_entity.id
_entity.type
_entity.pdbx_description
1 polymer ?
#
loop_
_entity_poly.entity_id
_entity_poly.type
_entity_poly.pdbx_seq_one_letter_code
_entity_poly.pdbx_strand_id
1 'polypeptide(L)'
;MGKGGNQGGGATEREAPMPTFSWEEIQKHNLRTDKWLVIDRKVYNITKWSSRHPGGQRVIGHYAGEDATDAFRAFHRDLDFVHKFMKPLLIGELAPEEPGQDHGKNSQITEDFRALRKTAEDMNLFKSNHLFFLLLLAHIIAMESIAWFTIFYFGNGWIPTVITAFVLATSQAQAGWLQHDYGHLSVYKKSTWNHFVHKFIIGHLKGASANWWNHRHFQHHAKPNIFHKDPDVNMLHVFVLGEWQPVEDLAWAISYYARFLLTYSPFYGILGAVLFLNFIRYLSCGDPMSHGTGHKTEA
;
A
#
# COMPACT_ATOMS: atom_id res chain seq x y z
N MET A 1 11.95 -45.72 -56.93
CA MET A 1 12.67 -46.57 -55.95
C MET A 1 13.45 -45.62 -55.03
N GLY A 2 13.32 -45.57 -53.72
CA GLY A 2 12.59 -46.40 -52.77
C GLY A 2 12.14 -45.60 -51.53
N LYS A 3 11.20 -46.22 -50.80
CA LYS A 3 10.59 -45.79 -49.54
C LYS A 3 11.59 -45.87 -48.37
N GLY A 4 11.37 -45.05 -47.35
CA GLY A 4 11.97 -45.22 -46.03
C GLY A 4 11.40 -44.22 -45.03
N GLY A 5 10.21 -44.51 -44.51
CA GLY A 5 9.62 -43.73 -43.43
C GLY A 5 10.29 -44.02 -42.09
N ASN A 6 10.44 -42.99 -41.26
CA ASN A 6 10.61 -43.18 -39.83
C ASN A 6 9.58 -42.28 -39.12
N GLN A 7 8.48 -42.90 -38.71
CA GLN A 7 7.53 -42.32 -37.77
C GLN A 7 8.17 -42.38 -36.39
N GLY A 8 8.81 -41.29 -35.97
CA GLY A 8 9.14 -41.07 -34.57
C GLY A 8 7.85 -40.74 -33.83
N GLY A 9 7.35 -41.70 -33.04
CA GLY A 9 6.18 -41.52 -32.21
C GLY A 9 6.35 -40.33 -31.28
N GLY A 10 5.49 -39.33 -31.44
CA GLY A 10 5.26 -38.29 -30.45
C GLY A 10 4.62 -38.93 -29.22
N ALA A 11 5.44 -39.45 -28.33
CA ALA A 11 5.04 -39.67 -26.96
C ALA A 11 4.78 -38.29 -26.37
N THR A 12 3.51 -37.93 -26.22
CA THR A 12 3.09 -36.91 -25.27
C THR A 12 3.70 -37.29 -23.91
N GLU A 13 4.76 -36.60 -23.50
CA GLU A 13 5.18 -36.57 -22.10
C GLU A 13 3.93 -36.18 -21.30
N ARG A 14 3.36 -37.15 -20.58
CA ARG A 14 2.36 -36.86 -19.57
C ARG A 14 3.10 -36.08 -18.50
N GLU A 15 2.91 -34.76 -18.46
CA GLU A 15 3.37 -33.93 -17.34
C GLU A 15 2.95 -34.64 -16.05
N ALA A 16 3.95 -34.99 -15.21
CA ALA A 16 3.67 -35.61 -13.94
C ALA A 16 2.73 -34.69 -13.14
N PRO A 17 1.71 -35.23 -12.46
CA PRO A 17 0.79 -34.40 -11.68
C PRO A 17 1.58 -33.55 -10.68
N MET A 18 1.31 -32.24 -10.67
CA MET A 18 1.96 -31.30 -9.76
C MET A 18 1.73 -31.73 -8.31
N PRO A 19 2.72 -31.57 -7.41
CA PRO A 19 2.53 -31.82 -5.99
C PRO A 19 1.38 -30.99 -5.41
N THR A 20 0.61 -31.56 -4.49
CA THR A 20 -0.45 -30.87 -3.77
C THR A 20 -0.08 -30.66 -2.30
N PHE A 21 -0.45 -29.51 -1.73
CA PHE A 21 -0.12 -29.14 -0.35
C PHE A 21 -1.37 -28.73 0.44
N SER A 22 -1.39 -29.05 1.75
CA SER A 22 -2.41 -28.57 2.69
C SER A 22 -2.11 -27.16 3.19
N TRP A 23 -3.11 -26.47 3.75
CA TRP A 23 -2.87 -25.18 4.40
C TRP A 23 -1.94 -25.30 5.60
N GLU A 24 -2.06 -26.40 6.36
CA GLU A 24 -1.20 -26.68 7.51
C GLU A 24 0.28 -26.74 7.10
N GLU A 25 0.60 -27.33 5.95
CA GLU A 25 1.97 -27.36 5.45
C GLU A 25 2.42 -25.98 4.96
N ILE A 26 1.61 -25.32 4.12
CA ILE A 26 1.93 -24.01 3.53
C ILE A 26 2.21 -22.98 4.62
N GLN A 27 1.45 -22.98 5.71
CA GLN A 27 1.57 -22.02 6.82
C GLN A 27 2.87 -22.17 7.63
N LYS A 28 3.55 -23.32 7.56
CA LYS A 28 4.89 -23.48 8.17
C LYS A 28 5.95 -22.64 7.45
N HIS A 29 5.74 -22.34 6.17
CA HIS A 29 6.65 -21.57 5.32
C HIS A 29 6.37 -20.06 5.41
N ASN A 30 6.44 -19.51 6.62
CA ASN A 30 6.14 -18.09 6.92
C ASN A 30 7.34 -17.29 7.47
N LEU A 31 8.55 -17.86 7.45
CA LEU A 31 9.76 -17.29 8.04
C LEU A 31 10.52 -16.41 7.06
N ARG A 32 11.47 -15.59 7.55
CA ARG A 32 12.30 -14.74 6.67
C ARG A 32 13.14 -15.55 5.66
N THR A 33 13.54 -16.74 6.05
CA THR A 33 14.40 -17.66 5.28
C THR A 33 13.63 -18.77 4.59
N ASP A 34 12.32 -18.85 4.76
CA ASP A 34 11.47 -19.88 4.18
C ASP A 34 10.05 -19.34 4.00
N LYS A 35 9.68 -19.06 2.75
CA LYS A 35 8.46 -18.31 2.39
C LYS A 35 7.76 -18.94 1.21
N TRP A 36 6.57 -19.46 1.45
CA TRP A 36 5.64 -19.84 0.40
C TRP A 36 4.44 -18.88 0.41
N LEU A 37 3.74 -18.78 -0.71
CA LEU A 37 2.44 -18.10 -0.77
C LEU A 37 1.55 -18.78 -1.80
N VAL A 38 0.25 -18.52 -1.71
CA VAL A 38 -0.74 -19.04 -2.66
C VAL A 38 -1.26 -17.91 -3.55
N ILE A 39 -1.36 -18.16 -4.86
CA ILE A 39 -2.05 -17.29 -5.82
C ILE A 39 -2.89 -18.20 -6.72
N ASP A 40 -4.19 -17.95 -6.81
CA ASP A 40 -5.12 -18.73 -7.65
C ASP A 40 -4.99 -20.25 -7.40
N ARG A 41 -4.94 -20.64 -6.11
CA ARG A 41 -4.72 -22.01 -5.62
C ARG A 41 -3.38 -22.65 -6.01
N LYS A 42 -2.46 -21.92 -6.61
CA LYS A 42 -1.10 -22.39 -6.92
C LYS A 42 -0.13 -21.95 -5.83
N VAL A 43 0.77 -22.85 -5.46
CA VAL A 43 1.74 -22.65 -4.37
C VAL A 43 3.09 -22.25 -4.96
N TYR A 44 3.61 -21.12 -4.49
CA TYR A 44 4.86 -20.53 -4.98
C TYR A 44 5.90 -20.42 -3.87
N ASN A 45 7.11 -20.93 -4.11
CA ASN A 45 8.24 -20.70 -3.23
C ASN A 45 8.93 -19.38 -3.59
N ILE A 46 8.73 -18.37 -2.76
CA ILE A 46 9.25 -17.01 -2.98
C ILE A 46 10.50 -16.71 -2.14
N THR A 47 11.05 -17.69 -1.43
CA THR A 47 12.16 -17.52 -0.48
C THR A 47 13.31 -16.70 -1.08
N LYS A 48 13.87 -17.17 -2.20
CA LYS A 48 14.97 -16.49 -2.90
C LYS A 48 14.51 -15.30 -3.75
N TRP A 49 13.27 -15.34 -4.23
CA TRP A 49 12.72 -14.30 -5.10
C TRP A 49 12.39 -13.01 -4.35
N SER A 50 12.02 -13.12 -3.07
CA SER A 50 11.54 -12.01 -2.26
C SER A 50 12.50 -10.81 -2.23
N SER A 51 13.81 -11.03 -2.23
CA SER A 51 14.82 -9.96 -2.27
C SER A 51 14.95 -9.25 -3.61
N ARG A 52 14.50 -9.88 -4.70
CA ARG A 52 14.51 -9.35 -6.08
C ARG A 52 13.16 -8.80 -6.51
N HIS A 53 12.13 -8.96 -5.67
CA HIS A 53 10.79 -8.52 -5.98
C HIS A 53 10.75 -7.00 -6.16
N PRO A 54 10.25 -6.46 -7.30
CA PRO A 54 10.24 -5.01 -7.57
C PRO A 54 9.46 -4.19 -6.53
N GLY A 55 8.42 -4.75 -5.92
CA GLY A 55 7.67 -4.11 -4.83
C GLY A 55 8.38 -4.17 -3.47
N GLY A 56 9.56 -4.79 -3.41
CA GLY A 56 10.35 -4.97 -2.19
C GLY A 56 10.05 -6.26 -1.43
N GLN A 57 11.03 -6.72 -0.66
CA GLN A 57 10.98 -7.96 0.10
C GLN A 57 9.94 -7.95 1.23
N ARG A 58 9.73 -6.79 1.84
CA ARG A 58 8.81 -6.65 2.98
C ARG A 58 7.35 -6.81 2.54
N VAL A 59 6.94 -6.14 1.45
CA VAL A 59 5.59 -6.18 0.89
C VAL A 59 5.17 -7.62 0.55
N ILE A 60 5.96 -8.32 -0.26
CA ILE A 60 5.65 -9.71 -0.62
C ILE A 60 5.75 -10.65 0.58
N GLY A 61 6.67 -10.37 1.52
CA GLY A 61 6.84 -11.17 2.73
C GLY A 61 5.68 -11.10 3.70
N HIS A 62 4.82 -10.09 3.62
CA HIS A 62 3.62 -9.98 4.46
C HIS A 62 2.56 -11.06 4.19
N TYR A 63 2.69 -11.76 3.06
CA TYR A 63 1.81 -12.82 2.59
C TYR A 63 2.45 -14.22 2.67
N ALA A 64 3.60 -14.36 3.35
CA ALA A 64 4.21 -15.66 3.52
C ALA A 64 3.30 -16.58 4.37
N GLY A 65 2.99 -17.77 3.85
CA GLY A 65 2.05 -18.72 4.44
C GLY A 65 0.57 -18.40 4.19
N GLU A 66 0.24 -17.39 3.37
CA GLU A 66 -1.13 -16.87 3.20
C GLU A 66 -1.61 -16.95 1.73
N ASP A 67 -2.92 -16.83 1.51
CA ASP A 67 -3.46 -16.55 0.17
C ASP A 67 -3.24 -15.07 -0.20
N ALA A 68 -2.48 -14.86 -1.27
CA ALA A 68 -2.13 -13.56 -1.81
C ALA A 68 -2.91 -13.22 -3.08
N THR A 69 -3.90 -14.02 -3.50
CA THR A 69 -4.59 -13.88 -4.79
C THR A 69 -5.11 -12.46 -5.05
N ASP A 70 -5.93 -11.91 -4.15
CA ASP A 70 -6.55 -10.60 -4.37
C ASP A 70 -5.53 -9.46 -4.31
N ALA A 71 -4.54 -9.57 -3.41
CA ALA A 71 -3.44 -8.62 -3.33
C ALA A 71 -2.57 -8.64 -4.60
N PHE A 72 -2.25 -9.83 -5.10
CA PHE A 72 -1.51 -10.02 -6.32
C PHE A 72 -2.21 -9.32 -7.49
N ARG A 73 -3.52 -9.51 -7.65
CA ARG A 73 -4.33 -8.85 -8.69
C ARG A 73 -4.46 -7.34 -8.48
N ALA A 74 -4.40 -6.84 -7.25
CA ALA A 74 -4.47 -5.41 -6.96
C ALA A 74 -3.15 -4.67 -7.28
N PHE A 75 -2.00 -5.27 -6.97
CA PHE A 75 -0.70 -4.62 -7.14
C PHE A 75 -0.11 -4.79 -8.55
N HIS A 76 -0.48 -5.85 -9.29
CA HIS A 76 0.12 -6.16 -10.59
C HIS A 76 -0.81 -5.77 -11.75
N ARG A 77 -0.48 -4.67 -12.43
CA ARG A 77 -1.25 -4.13 -13.57
C ARG A 77 -1.09 -4.96 -14.86
N ASP A 78 0.08 -5.56 -15.07
CA ASP A 78 0.40 -6.34 -16.27
C ASP A 78 0.67 -7.80 -15.86
N LEU A 79 -0.40 -8.59 -15.83
CA LEU A 79 -0.33 -10.00 -15.40
C LEU A 79 0.49 -10.85 -16.38
N ASP A 80 0.42 -10.56 -17.68
CA ASP A 80 1.18 -11.29 -18.71
C ASP A 80 2.69 -11.13 -18.55
N PHE A 81 3.13 -9.92 -18.19
CA PHE A 81 4.53 -9.67 -17.83
C PHE A 81 4.92 -10.42 -16.56
N VAL A 82 4.09 -10.36 -15.51
CA VAL A 82 4.40 -10.93 -14.19
C VAL A 82 4.41 -12.45 -14.21
N HIS A 83 3.52 -13.09 -14.96
CA HIS A 83 3.47 -14.55 -15.11
C HIS A 83 4.79 -15.16 -15.60
N LYS A 84 5.61 -14.40 -16.34
CA LYS A 84 6.95 -14.84 -16.78
C LYS A 84 7.89 -15.12 -15.60
N PHE A 85 7.74 -14.39 -14.50
CA PHE A 85 8.53 -14.57 -13.27
C PHE A 85 7.94 -15.63 -12.35
N MET A 86 6.64 -15.94 -12.47
CA MET A 86 5.96 -16.89 -11.58
C MET A 86 6.23 -18.35 -11.95
N LYS A 87 6.39 -18.66 -13.24
CA LYS A 87 6.66 -20.03 -13.72
C LYS A 87 7.78 -20.75 -12.96
N PRO A 88 8.99 -20.19 -12.78
CA PRO A 88 10.07 -20.86 -12.05
C PRO A 88 9.86 -20.91 -10.52
N LEU A 89 8.86 -20.23 -9.98
CA LEU A 89 8.56 -20.19 -8.54
C LEU A 89 7.49 -21.21 -8.14
N LEU A 90 6.75 -21.76 -9.11
CA LEU A 90 5.67 -22.70 -8.90
C LEU A 90 6.23 -24.03 -8.39
N ILE A 91 5.73 -24.50 -7.25
CA ILE A 91 6.15 -25.77 -6.63
C ILE A 91 5.03 -26.79 -6.54
N GLY A 92 3.77 -26.37 -6.69
CA GLY A 92 2.60 -27.24 -6.62
C GLY A 92 1.30 -26.47 -6.53
N GLU A 93 0.25 -27.15 -6.08
CA GLU A 93 -1.11 -26.62 -5.96
C GLU A 93 -1.68 -26.87 -4.57
N LEU A 94 -2.65 -26.07 -4.17
CA LEU A 94 -3.39 -26.27 -2.93
C LEU A 94 -4.33 -27.46 -3.09
N ALA A 95 -4.27 -28.40 -2.15
CA ALA A 95 -5.02 -29.65 -2.21
C ALA A 95 -6.53 -29.40 -2.47
N PRO A 96 -7.19 -30.15 -3.38
CA PRO A 96 -8.56 -29.84 -3.83
C PRO A 96 -9.60 -29.72 -2.70
N GLU A 97 -9.41 -30.48 -1.62
CA GLU A 97 -10.24 -30.51 -0.42
C GLU A 97 -10.09 -29.26 0.46
N GLU A 98 -8.98 -28.53 0.33
CA GLU A 98 -8.71 -27.33 1.12
C GLU A 98 -9.53 -26.13 0.61
N PRO A 99 -10.06 -25.30 1.52
CA PRO A 99 -10.75 -24.08 1.15
C PRO A 99 -9.83 -23.17 0.33
N GLY A 100 -10.38 -22.46 -0.65
CA GLY A 100 -9.57 -21.58 -1.51
C GLY A 100 -9.01 -20.33 -0.83
N GLN A 101 -9.33 -20.10 0.45
CA GLN A 101 -8.86 -18.99 1.26
C GLN A 101 -8.31 -19.52 2.58
N ASP A 102 -7.28 -18.87 3.08
CA ASP A 102 -6.66 -19.11 4.39
C ASP A 102 -7.48 -18.50 5.54
N HIS A 103 -7.19 -18.95 6.77
CA HIS A 103 -7.66 -18.36 8.03
C HIS A 103 -9.20 -18.21 8.19
N GLY A 104 -9.99 -19.02 7.48
CA GLY A 104 -11.45 -18.97 7.61
C GLY A 104 -12.04 -17.60 7.23
N LYS A 105 -11.39 -16.87 6.31
CA LYS A 105 -11.94 -15.61 5.77
C LYS A 105 -13.39 -15.80 5.34
N ASN A 106 -14.23 -14.81 5.63
CA ASN A 106 -15.62 -14.83 5.22
C ASN A 106 -15.69 -14.86 3.68
N SER A 107 -16.15 -16.00 3.14
CA SER A 107 -16.22 -16.23 1.70
C SER A 107 -17.17 -15.25 1.01
N GLN A 108 -18.30 -14.93 1.64
CA GLN A 108 -19.28 -14.00 1.11
C GLN A 108 -18.68 -12.60 0.92
N ILE A 109 -17.95 -12.07 1.92
CA ILE A 109 -17.29 -10.76 1.81
C ILE A 109 -16.26 -10.76 0.67
N THR A 110 -15.51 -11.86 0.53
CA THR A 110 -14.48 -12.00 -0.52
C THR A 110 -15.12 -12.04 -1.91
N GLU A 111 -16.22 -12.76 -2.06
CA GLU A 111 -16.99 -12.86 -3.31
C GLU A 111 -17.64 -11.52 -3.66
N ASP A 112 -18.25 -10.84 -2.69
CA ASP A 112 -18.85 -9.51 -2.86
C ASP A 112 -17.80 -8.48 -3.33
N PHE A 113 -16.59 -8.50 -2.73
CA PHE A 113 -15.50 -7.63 -3.15
C PHE A 113 -15.05 -7.92 -4.58
N ARG A 114 -14.92 -9.20 -4.95
CA ARG A 114 -14.55 -9.61 -6.32
C ARG A 114 -15.63 -9.20 -7.33
N ALA A 115 -16.91 -9.33 -6.97
CA ALA A 115 -18.03 -8.90 -7.80
C ALA A 115 -18.06 -7.37 -7.98
N LEU A 116 -17.81 -6.61 -6.90
CA LEU A 116 -17.69 -5.15 -6.95
C LEU A 116 -16.55 -4.72 -7.88
N ARG A 117 -15.37 -5.32 -7.73
CA ARG A 117 -14.22 -5.05 -8.60
C ARG A 117 -14.56 -5.32 -10.06
N LYS A 118 -15.14 -6.48 -10.36
CA LYS A 118 -15.54 -6.83 -11.74
C LYS A 118 -16.52 -5.81 -12.31
N THR A 119 -17.51 -5.39 -11.51
CA THR A 119 -18.45 -4.33 -11.90
C THR A 119 -17.73 -3.03 -12.24
N ALA A 120 -16.75 -2.62 -11.42
CA ALA A 120 -15.95 -1.42 -11.68
C ALA A 120 -15.07 -1.56 -12.95
N GLU A 121 -14.54 -2.75 -13.24
CA GLU A 121 -13.80 -3.07 -14.47
C GLU A 121 -14.72 -2.98 -15.70
N ASP A 122 -15.91 -3.60 -15.64
CA ASP A 122 -16.92 -3.60 -16.70
C ASP A 122 -17.44 -2.18 -17.00
N MET A 123 -17.60 -1.37 -15.95
CA MET A 123 -17.95 0.06 -16.04
C MET A 123 -16.80 0.95 -16.52
N ASN A 124 -15.61 0.39 -16.75
CA ASN A 124 -14.40 1.12 -17.16
C ASN A 124 -13.95 2.21 -16.16
N LEU A 125 -14.28 2.08 -14.86
CA LEU A 125 -13.95 3.09 -13.85
C LEU A 125 -12.44 3.22 -13.59
N PHE A 126 -11.65 2.23 -13.99
CA PHE A 126 -10.18 2.27 -13.91
C PHE A 126 -9.52 2.96 -15.13
N LYS A 127 -10.31 3.40 -16.14
CA LYS A 127 -9.77 4.20 -17.24
C LYS A 127 -9.69 5.68 -16.83
N SER A 128 -8.48 6.16 -16.63
CA SER A 128 -8.19 7.54 -16.28
C SER A 128 -8.52 8.52 -17.42
N ASN A 129 -9.02 9.71 -17.05
CA ASN A 129 -9.18 10.84 -17.98
C ASN A 129 -7.99 11.80 -17.84
N HIS A 130 -7.06 11.76 -18.79
CA HIS A 130 -5.84 12.57 -18.71
C HIS A 130 -6.11 14.09 -18.74
N LEU A 131 -7.18 14.53 -19.43
CA LEU A 131 -7.53 15.95 -19.48
C LEU A 131 -7.98 16.45 -18.11
N PHE A 132 -8.77 15.64 -17.39
CA PHE A 132 -9.16 15.95 -16.01
C PHE A 132 -7.94 16.14 -15.11
N PHE A 133 -6.99 15.19 -15.12
CA PHE A 133 -5.78 15.28 -14.31
C PHE A 133 -4.86 16.44 -14.71
N LEU A 134 -4.79 16.79 -16.00
CA LEU A 134 -4.05 17.95 -16.49
C LEU A 134 -4.68 19.26 -15.99
N LEU A 135 -6.00 19.40 -16.12
CA LEU A 135 -6.73 20.57 -15.67
C LEU A 135 -6.66 20.72 -14.15
N LEU A 136 -6.71 19.62 -13.40
CA LEU A 136 -6.54 19.62 -11.95
C LEU A 136 -5.14 20.11 -11.55
N LEU A 137 -4.09 19.64 -12.23
CA LEU A 137 -2.73 20.13 -12.00
C LEU A 137 -2.60 21.62 -12.33
N ALA A 138 -3.17 22.07 -13.46
CA ALA A 138 -3.16 23.48 -13.85
C ALA A 138 -3.89 24.37 -12.83
N HIS A 139 -5.03 23.90 -12.31
CA HIS A 139 -5.79 24.57 -11.26
C HIS A 139 -4.98 24.73 -9.97
N ILE A 140 -4.28 23.67 -9.52
CA ILE A 140 -3.39 23.71 -8.35
C ILE A 140 -2.27 24.73 -8.58
N ILE A 141 -1.58 24.69 -9.73
CA ILE A 141 -0.51 25.64 -10.04
C ILE A 141 -1.03 27.09 -10.07
N ALA A 142 -2.24 27.31 -10.59
CA ALA A 142 -2.87 28.62 -10.59
C ALA A 142 -3.15 29.11 -9.16
N MET A 143 -3.65 28.25 -8.27
CA MET A 143 -3.87 28.60 -6.85
C MET A 143 -2.58 28.92 -6.12
N GLU A 144 -1.52 28.11 -6.30
CA GLU A 144 -0.19 28.39 -5.75
C GLU A 144 0.31 29.77 -6.25
N SER A 145 0.17 30.04 -7.54
CA SER A 145 0.59 31.32 -8.14
C SER A 145 -0.21 32.51 -7.60
N ILE A 146 -1.53 32.36 -7.40
CA ILE A 146 -2.40 33.39 -6.80
C ILE A 146 -2.00 33.65 -5.35
N ALA A 147 -1.72 32.60 -4.57
CA ALA A 147 -1.26 32.74 -3.19
C ALA A 147 0.06 33.53 -3.12
N TRP A 148 1.05 33.16 -3.94
CA TRP A 148 2.32 33.88 -4.03
C TRP A 148 2.14 35.33 -4.48
N PHE A 149 1.35 35.56 -5.52
CA PHE A 149 1.08 36.90 -6.03
C PHE A 149 0.37 37.78 -4.99
N THR A 150 -0.55 37.21 -4.22
CA THR A 150 -1.31 37.94 -3.19
C THR A 150 -0.37 38.52 -2.14
N ILE A 151 0.55 37.72 -1.61
CA ILE A 151 1.55 38.19 -0.63
C ILE A 151 2.55 39.15 -1.28
N PHE A 152 2.99 38.87 -2.50
CA PHE A 152 3.95 39.71 -3.21
C PHE A 152 3.41 41.12 -3.48
N TYR A 153 2.16 41.25 -3.93
CA TYR A 153 1.57 42.52 -4.34
C TYR A 153 0.92 43.28 -3.18
N PHE A 154 0.18 42.60 -2.31
CA PHE A 154 -0.57 43.23 -1.21
C PHE A 154 0.17 43.21 0.14
N GLY A 155 1.33 42.57 0.21
CA GLY A 155 2.14 42.46 1.43
C GLY A 155 1.62 41.41 2.41
N ASN A 156 2.19 41.40 3.62
CA ASN A 156 1.95 40.42 4.68
C ASN A 156 0.91 40.88 5.73
N GLY A 157 -0.01 41.76 5.34
CA GLY A 157 -1.12 42.16 6.20
C GLY A 157 -2.05 41.00 6.56
N TRP A 158 -2.90 41.18 7.57
CA TRP A 158 -3.75 40.08 8.08
C TRP A 158 -4.72 39.55 7.00
N ILE A 159 -5.30 40.43 6.18
CA ILE A 159 -6.26 40.04 5.12
C ILE A 159 -5.57 39.23 4.02
N PRO A 160 -4.51 39.71 3.35
CA PRO A 160 -3.74 38.90 2.38
C PRO A 160 -3.28 37.57 2.96
N THR A 161 -2.86 37.55 4.22
CA THR A 161 -2.37 36.34 4.89
C THR A 161 -3.48 35.29 5.07
N VAL A 162 -4.65 35.70 5.55
CA VAL A 162 -5.79 34.77 5.74
C VAL A 162 -6.28 34.23 4.39
N ILE A 163 -6.41 35.08 3.37
CA ILE A 163 -6.80 34.65 2.02
C ILE A 163 -5.79 33.64 1.47
N THR A 164 -4.50 33.97 1.57
CA THR A 164 -3.40 33.09 1.14
C THR A 164 -3.45 31.74 1.86
N ALA A 165 -3.69 31.74 3.17
CA ALA A 165 -3.80 30.51 3.96
C ALA A 165 -4.92 29.60 3.46
N PHE A 166 -6.11 30.14 3.16
CA PHE A 166 -7.22 29.36 2.61
C PHE A 166 -6.93 28.80 1.22
N VAL A 167 -6.35 29.62 0.34
CA VAL A 167 -5.98 29.20 -1.03
C VAL A 167 -4.92 28.11 -0.98
N LEU A 168 -3.87 28.28 -0.18
CA LEU A 168 -2.82 27.27 -0.02
C LEU A 168 -3.34 26.00 0.65
N ALA A 169 -4.18 26.10 1.69
CA ALA A 169 -4.75 24.92 2.32
C ALA A 169 -5.55 24.07 1.32
N THR A 170 -6.38 24.73 0.51
CA THR A 170 -7.16 24.07 -0.56
C THR A 170 -6.25 23.44 -1.61
N SER A 171 -5.26 24.20 -2.09
CA SER A 171 -4.26 23.73 -3.06
C SER A 171 -3.49 22.51 -2.54
N GLN A 172 -3.01 22.55 -1.30
CA GLN A 172 -2.21 21.49 -0.70
C GLN A 172 -3.02 20.21 -0.43
N ALA A 173 -4.30 20.34 -0.09
CA ALA A 173 -5.22 19.21 0.02
C ALA A 173 -5.42 18.52 -1.34
N GLN A 174 -5.73 19.30 -2.39
CA GLN A 174 -5.90 18.79 -3.75
C GLN A 174 -4.60 18.17 -4.29
N ALA A 175 -3.45 18.81 -4.07
CA ALA A 175 -2.14 18.28 -4.44
C ALA A 175 -1.82 16.97 -3.71
N GLY A 176 -2.32 16.78 -2.48
CA GLY A 176 -2.19 15.54 -1.72
C GLY A 176 -2.91 14.35 -2.36
N TRP A 177 -4.12 14.55 -2.88
CA TRP A 177 -4.86 13.53 -3.64
C TRP A 177 -4.28 13.32 -5.03
N LEU A 178 -3.91 14.40 -5.72
CA LEU A 178 -3.32 14.31 -7.06
C LEU A 178 -2.00 13.52 -7.02
N GLN A 179 -1.11 13.83 -6.07
CA GLN A 179 0.13 13.07 -5.92
C GLN A 179 -0.12 11.60 -5.56
N HIS A 180 -1.15 11.33 -4.75
CA HIS A 180 -1.52 9.97 -4.35
C HIS A 180 -1.88 9.12 -5.58
N ASP A 181 -2.72 9.64 -6.48
CA ASP A 181 -3.15 8.92 -7.68
C ASP A 181 -1.99 8.65 -8.65
N TYR A 182 -1.10 9.62 -8.84
CA TYR A 182 0.14 9.41 -9.60
C TYR A 182 1.09 8.45 -8.88
N GLY A 183 1.16 8.50 -7.55
CA GLY A 183 1.96 7.62 -6.72
C GLY A 183 1.52 6.15 -6.80
N HIS A 184 0.22 5.91 -7.00
CA HIS A 184 -0.36 4.59 -7.29
C HIS A 184 -0.23 4.13 -8.74
N LEU A 185 0.31 4.97 -9.61
CA LEU A 185 0.45 4.70 -11.04
C LEU A 185 -0.91 4.56 -11.75
N SER A 186 -1.94 5.26 -11.26
CA SER A 186 -3.32 5.14 -11.74
C SER A 186 -3.65 6.04 -12.94
N VAL A 187 -2.81 7.04 -13.25
CA VAL A 187 -3.13 8.04 -14.28
C VAL A 187 -2.65 7.63 -15.66
N TYR A 188 -1.38 7.24 -15.82
CA TYR A 188 -0.85 6.80 -17.12
C TYR A 188 -0.64 5.29 -17.18
N LYS A 189 -0.81 4.69 -18.36
CA LYS A 189 -0.45 3.28 -18.60
C LYS A 189 1.04 3.03 -18.32
N LYS A 190 1.91 3.92 -18.80
CA LYS A 190 3.36 3.82 -18.58
C LYS A 190 3.72 4.38 -17.20
N SER A 191 4.35 3.55 -16.35
CA SER A 191 4.76 3.95 -14.99
C SER A 191 5.69 5.16 -14.97
N THR A 192 6.54 5.31 -15.99
CA THR A 192 7.53 6.41 -16.06
C THR A 192 6.89 7.79 -15.99
N TRP A 193 5.77 7.99 -16.68
CA TRP A 193 5.05 9.26 -16.67
C TRP A 193 4.40 9.54 -15.32
N ASN A 194 3.81 8.52 -14.69
CA ASN A 194 3.29 8.66 -13.34
C ASN A 194 4.37 9.05 -12.34
N HIS A 195 5.52 8.37 -12.36
CA HIS A 195 6.63 8.71 -11.46
C HIS A 195 7.19 10.11 -11.70
N PHE A 196 7.27 10.56 -12.96
CA PHE A 196 7.72 11.91 -13.27
C PHE A 196 6.80 12.97 -12.64
N VAL A 197 5.49 12.86 -12.88
CA VAL A 197 4.51 13.82 -12.34
C VAL A 197 4.37 13.70 -10.82
N HIS A 198 4.38 12.48 -10.28
CA HIS A 198 4.39 12.24 -8.83
C HIS A 198 5.56 12.97 -8.16
N LYS A 199 6.78 12.78 -8.66
CA LYS A 199 8.00 13.45 -8.15
C LYS A 199 7.91 14.96 -8.24
N PHE A 200 7.33 15.49 -9.32
CA PHE A 200 7.11 16.93 -9.43
C PHE A 200 6.16 17.43 -8.34
N ILE A 201 4.97 16.84 -8.20
CA ILE A 201 3.95 17.31 -7.25
C ILE A 201 4.42 17.16 -5.81
N ILE A 202 4.81 15.95 -5.39
CA ILE A 202 5.21 15.73 -3.99
C ILE A 202 6.52 16.45 -3.65
N GLY A 203 7.46 16.51 -4.59
CA GLY A 203 8.76 17.14 -4.38
C GLY A 203 8.67 18.67 -4.39
N HIS A 204 8.17 19.25 -5.49
CA HIS A 204 8.18 20.71 -5.68
C HIS A 204 6.98 21.39 -5.02
N LEU A 205 5.79 20.79 -5.03
CA LEU A 205 4.59 21.44 -4.47
C LEU A 205 4.37 21.13 -3.00
N LYS A 206 4.74 19.91 -2.53
CA LYS A 206 4.54 19.52 -1.13
C LYS A 206 5.82 19.47 -0.29
N GLY A 207 7.00 19.45 -0.91
CA GLY A 207 8.28 19.40 -0.19
C GLY A 207 8.61 18.03 0.43
N ALA A 208 8.07 16.93 -0.09
CA ALA A 208 8.30 15.57 0.43
C ALA A 208 8.88 14.62 -0.63
N SER A 209 9.51 13.53 -0.17
CA SER A 209 10.16 12.56 -1.05
C SER A 209 9.15 11.55 -1.60
N ALA A 210 9.04 11.49 -2.93
CA ALA A 210 8.24 10.48 -3.63
C ALA A 210 8.65 9.05 -3.25
N ASN A 211 9.96 8.80 -3.11
CA ASN A 211 10.47 7.48 -2.77
C ASN A 211 10.08 7.07 -1.34
N TRP A 212 10.15 8.01 -0.39
CA TRP A 212 9.71 7.77 0.99
C TRP A 212 8.20 7.47 1.04
N TRP A 213 7.41 8.28 0.35
CA TRP A 213 5.96 8.10 0.28
C TRP A 213 5.62 6.74 -0.34
N ASN A 214 6.14 6.43 -1.52
CA ASN A 214 5.89 5.14 -2.18
C ASN A 214 6.32 3.95 -1.29
N HIS A 215 7.49 4.03 -0.65
CA HIS A 215 7.98 2.96 0.22
C HIS A 215 7.03 2.67 1.39
N ARG A 216 6.57 3.71 2.09
CA ARG A 216 5.63 3.59 3.23
C ARG A 216 4.25 3.15 2.75
N HIS A 217 3.72 3.86 1.76
CA HIS A 217 2.35 3.72 1.28
C HIS A 217 2.08 2.35 0.65
N PHE A 218 3.05 1.78 -0.08
CA PHE A 218 2.90 0.42 -0.62
C PHE A 218 2.85 -0.64 0.48
N GLN A 219 3.54 -0.46 1.60
CA GLN A 219 3.46 -1.37 2.73
C GLN A 219 2.11 -1.25 3.45
N HIS A 220 1.62 -0.02 3.64
CA HIS A 220 0.28 0.23 4.19
C HIS A 220 -0.79 -0.48 3.36
N HIS A 221 -0.82 -0.28 2.04
CA HIS A 221 -1.79 -0.95 1.18
C HIS A 221 -1.59 -2.46 1.05
N ALA A 222 -0.40 -2.97 1.34
CA ALA A 222 -0.16 -4.41 1.31
C ALA A 222 -0.89 -5.11 2.45
N LYS A 223 -0.93 -4.54 3.66
CA LYS A 223 -1.62 -5.13 4.82
C LYS A 223 -2.11 -4.00 5.74
N PRO A 224 -3.17 -3.26 5.36
CA PRO A 224 -3.59 -2.08 6.09
C PRO A 224 -4.09 -2.46 7.49
N ASN A 225 -3.81 -1.60 8.47
CA ASN A 225 -4.24 -1.73 9.86
C ASN A 225 -3.81 -3.04 10.55
N ILE A 226 -2.78 -3.72 10.05
CA ILE A 226 -2.21 -4.90 10.70
C ILE A 226 -0.92 -4.52 11.40
N PHE A 227 -0.90 -4.73 12.71
CA PHE A 227 0.25 -4.41 13.56
C PHE A 227 1.53 -5.08 13.05
N HIS A 228 2.67 -4.37 13.15
CA HIS A 228 4.00 -4.75 12.62
C HIS A 228 4.11 -4.91 11.09
N LYS A 229 3.01 -5.10 10.36
CA LYS A 229 2.99 -5.16 8.89
C LYS A 229 2.77 -3.79 8.27
N ASP A 230 1.80 -3.03 8.79
CA ASP A 230 1.47 -1.67 8.35
C ASP A 230 2.35 -0.62 9.05
N PRO A 231 3.20 0.15 8.32
CA PRO A 231 4.02 1.18 8.94
C PRO A 231 3.22 2.39 9.45
N ASP A 232 1.96 2.56 9.06
CA ASP A 232 1.14 3.72 9.42
C ASP A 232 0.35 3.54 10.71
N VAL A 233 0.07 2.30 11.11
CA VAL A 233 -0.40 1.98 12.47
C VAL A 233 0.69 1.43 13.37
N ASN A 234 1.89 1.19 12.82
CA ASN A 234 3.12 1.02 13.61
C ASN A 234 3.64 2.38 14.12
N MET A 235 2.71 3.21 14.59
CA MET A 235 2.94 4.46 15.27
C MET A 235 3.16 4.16 16.75
N LEU A 236 3.91 5.05 17.42
CA LEU A 236 4.24 4.98 18.84
C LEU A 236 3.09 4.46 19.72
N HIS A 237 3.49 3.87 20.85
CA HIS A 237 2.79 3.58 22.12
C HIS A 237 1.67 4.57 22.58
N VAL A 238 1.45 5.67 21.87
CA VAL A 238 0.54 6.78 22.18
C VAL A 238 -0.72 6.79 21.30
N PHE A 239 -0.76 6.13 20.14
CA PHE A 239 -1.91 6.22 19.21
C PHE A 239 -2.61 4.87 18.93
N VAL A 240 -2.24 3.81 19.65
CA VAL A 240 -2.84 2.48 19.47
C VAL A 240 -3.88 2.25 20.57
N LEU A 241 -5.15 2.18 20.19
CA LEU A 241 -6.25 1.77 21.05
C LEU A 241 -6.44 0.24 20.89
N GLY A 242 -6.06 -0.56 21.89
CA GLY A 242 -6.19 -2.03 21.87
C GLY A 242 -5.61 -2.72 23.13
N GLU A 243 -6.02 -3.97 23.42
CA GLU A 243 -5.79 -4.64 24.72
C GLU A 243 -4.35 -5.16 24.99
N TRP A 244 -3.45 -5.26 24.00
CA TRP A 244 -2.12 -5.86 24.22
C TRP A 244 -0.98 -5.14 23.45
N GLN A 245 0.18 -4.99 24.11
CA GLN A 245 1.39 -4.31 23.58
C GLN A 245 2.66 -5.16 23.77
N PRO A 246 3.58 -5.23 22.78
CA PRO A 246 4.96 -5.65 22.99
C PRO A 246 5.89 -4.47 23.36
N VAL A 247 6.91 -4.74 24.17
CA VAL A 247 7.85 -3.74 24.75
C VAL A 247 9.02 -3.48 23.79
N GLU A 248 9.23 -2.24 23.31
CA GLU A 248 10.47 -1.86 22.62
C GLU A 248 10.99 -0.42 22.90
N ASP A 249 12.26 -0.21 22.50
CA ASP A 249 13.40 0.48 23.12
C ASP A 249 13.28 1.99 23.50
N LEU A 250 13.67 2.30 24.74
CA LEU A 250 13.75 3.64 25.34
C LEU A 250 14.59 4.63 24.51
N ALA A 251 15.66 4.14 23.87
CA ALA A 251 16.55 4.98 23.07
C ALA A 251 15.83 5.64 21.88
N TRP A 252 14.89 4.92 21.27
CA TRP A 252 14.14 5.43 20.14
C TRP A 252 13.13 6.49 20.57
N ALA A 253 12.44 6.29 21.70
CA ALA A 253 11.50 7.26 22.26
C ALA A 253 12.17 8.61 22.56
N ILE A 254 13.35 8.60 23.17
CA ILE A 254 14.14 9.81 23.45
C ILE A 254 14.49 10.54 22.15
N SER A 255 14.92 9.81 21.12
CA SER A 255 15.30 10.41 19.83
C SER A 255 14.14 11.14 19.15
N TYR A 256 12.92 10.64 19.30
CA TYR A 256 11.73 11.25 18.72
C TYR A 256 11.37 12.57 19.42
N TYR A 257 11.26 12.57 20.76
CA TYR A 257 10.90 13.79 21.50
C TYR A 257 11.94 14.89 21.34
N ALA A 258 13.22 14.53 21.26
CA ALA A 258 14.28 15.47 20.94
C ALA A 258 14.06 16.14 19.56
N ARG A 259 13.78 15.35 18.51
CA ARG A 259 13.53 15.88 17.16
C ARG A 259 12.26 16.72 17.08
N PHE A 260 11.18 16.29 17.73
CA PHE A 260 9.92 17.03 17.80
C PHE A 260 10.14 18.41 18.45
N LEU A 261 10.76 18.45 19.63
CA LEU A 261 11.02 19.71 20.31
C LEU A 261 11.99 20.59 19.54
N LEU A 262 13.05 20.03 18.94
CA LEU A 262 13.98 20.79 18.09
C LEU A 262 13.29 21.40 16.86
N THR A 263 12.32 20.69 16.27
CA THR A 263 11.63 21.14 15.07
C THR A 263 10.57 22.21 15.38
N TYR A 264 9.80 22.02 16.44
CA TYR A 264 8.61 22.86 16.70
C TYR A 264 8.84 23.99 17.71
N SER A 265 9.84 23.89 18.59
CA SER A 265 10.17 24.97 19.53
C SER A 265 10.57 26.29 18.86
N PRO A 266 11.27 26.32 17.71
CA PRO A 266 11.56 27.57 17.00
C PRO A 266 10.30 28.33 16.53
N PHE A 267 9.19 27.62 16.30
CA PHE A 267 7.95 28.22 15.78
C PHE A 267 6.96 28.58 16.90
N TYR A 268 6.89 27.76 17.94
CA TYR A 268 5.86 27.88 18.99
C TYR A 268 6.42 28.14 20.39
N GLY A 269 7.74 28.20 20.55
CA GLY A 269 8.39 28.11 21.86
C GLY A 269 8.23 26.72 22.48
N ILE A 270 8.96 26.45 23.57
CA ILE A 270 8.88 25.14 24.26
C ILE A 270 7.44 24.89 24.76
N LEU A 271 6.83 25.91 25.38
CA LEU A 271 5.46 25.80 25.89
C LEU A 271 4.45 25.57 24.76
N GLY A 272 4.56 26.29 23.65
CA GLY A 272 3.65 26.10 22.51
C GLY A 272 3.89 24.77 21.78
N ALA A 273 5.12 24.26 21.70
CA ALA A 273 5.40 22.93 21.17
C ALA A 273 4.81 21.84 22.06
N VAL A 274 4.89 21.99 23.39
CA VAL A 274 4.25 21.07 24.35
C VAL A 274 2.72 21.15 24.26
N LEU A 275 2.14 22.35 24.16
CA LEU A 275 0.69 22.52 23.99
C LEU A 275 0.21 21.95 22.65
N PHE A 276 0.96 22.15 21.57
CA PHE A 276 0.68 21.57 20.26
C PHE A 276 0.71 20.04 20.30
N LEU A 277 1.71 19.46 20.96
CA LEU A 277 1.79 18.02 21.17
C LEU A 277 0.60 17.48 21.95
N ASN A 278 0.17 18.18 23.01
CA ASN A 278 -0.97 17.79 23.83
C ASN A 278 -2.31 18.04 23.12
N PHE A 279 -2.41 19.06 22.28
CA PHE A 279 -3.59 19.33 21.46
C PHE A 279 -3.79 18.25 20.40
N ILE A 280 -2.72 17.82 19.73
CA ILE A 280 -2.77 16.64 18.83
C ILE A 280 -3.26 15.41 19.60
N ARG A 281 -2.72 15.16 20.80
CA ARG A 281 -3.17 14.04 21.66
C ARG A 281 -4.65 14.15 22.04
N TYR A 282 -5.12 15.34 22.39
CA TYR A 282 -6.51 15.58 22.75
C TYR A 282 -7.46 15.31 21.58
N LEU A 283 -7.14 15.83 20.39
CA LEU A 283 -7.93 15.58 19.17
C LEU A 283 -7.95 14.10 18.77
N SER A 284 -6.88 13.36 19.06
CA SER A 284 -6.80 11.93 18.78
C SER A 284 -7.49 11.04 19.84
N CYS A 285 -7.87 11.59 21.00
CA CYS A 285 -8.55 10.87 22.09
C CYS A 285 -10.05 11.20 22.21
N GLY A 286 -10.63 11.97 21.29
CA GLY A 286 -12.06 12.32 21.28
C GLY A 286 -12.94 11.21 20.69
N ASP A 287 -13.96 10.81 21.45
CA ASP A 287 -15.07 9.87 21.19
C ASP A 287 -14.85 8.35 21.32
N PRO A 288 -15.09 7.78 22.52
CA PRO A 288 -15.43 6.37 22.66
C PRO A 288 -16.92 6.17 22.31
N MET A 289 -17.27 6.07 21.03
CA MET A 289 -18.59 5.54 20.64
C MET A 289 -18.59 4.01 20.73
N SER A 290 -19.31 3.53 21.75
CA SER A 290 -19.95 2.22 21.92
C SER A 290 -19.72 1.19 20.81
N HIS A 291 -18.90 0.18 21.08
CA HIS A 291 -19.10 -1.14 20.48
C HIS A 291 -19.31 -2.17 21.57
N GLY A 292 -20.48 -2.81 21.48
CA GLY A 292 -21.00 -3.78 22.43
C GLY A 292 -20.08 -4.97 22.58
N THR A 293 -19.96 -5.39 23.84
CA THR A 293 -19.43 -6.67 24.27
C THR A 293 -20.18 -7.81 23.59
N GLY A 294 -19.48 -8.61 22.79
CA GLY A 294 -20.02 -9.81 22.15
C GLY A 294 -18.96 -10.90 22.04
N HIS A 295 -18.90 -11.74 23.06
CA HIS A 295 -18.34 -13.10 23.12
C HIS A 295 -16.84 -13.35 22.86
N LYS A 296 -16.10 -13.48 23.98
CA LYS A 296 -15.02 -14.46 24.17
C LYS A 296 -15.64 -15.76 24.69
N THR A 297 -15.34 -16.88 24.03
CA THR A 297 -15.31 -18.27 24.55
C THR A 297 -14.44 -19.01 23.52
N GLU A 298 -13.13 -19.19 23.74
CA GLU A 298 -12.52 -20.30 24.50
C GLU A 298 -13.20 -21.66 24.26
N ALA A 299 -12.79 -22.32 23.17
CA ALA A 299 -12.38 -23.72 23.09
C ALA A 299 -11.77 -23.97 21.69
#